data_AF-A0A925KRG4-F1
#
_entry.id   AF-A0A925KRG4-F1
#
_cell.length_a   1.000
_cell.length_b   1.000
_cell.length_c   1.000
_cell.angle_alpha   90.00
_cell.angle_beta   90.00
_cell.angle_gamma   90.00
#
_symmetry.space_group_name_H-M   'P 1'
#
loop_
_entity.id
_entity.type
_entity.pdbx_description
1 polymer ?
#
loop_
_entity_poly.entity_id
_entity_poly.type
_entity_poly.pdbx_seq_one_letter_code
_entity_poly.pdbx_strand_id
1 'polypeptide(L)'
;MAATSSVLGMSGKLGDLKQRLLFLLGALVVYRIGAHIPVPGIDPVQLAELFKSQQGGILDMFNMFSGGALSRFTIFALGIMPYISASIIMQLMTVVSPQLEQLKKEGEAGRRKITQYTRYGTV
;
A
#
# COMPACT_ATOMS: atom_id res chain seq x y z
N MET A 1 14.41 17.11 -45.33
CA MET A 1 15.57 16.98 -44.41
C MET A 1 15.30 17.79 -43.13
N ALA A 2 14.24 17.47 -42.37
CA ALA A 2 13.83 18.23 -41.18
C ALA A 2 12.96 17.36 -40.26
N ALA A 3 13.57 16.53 -39.40
CA ALA A 3 12.86 15.86 -38.30
C ALA A 3 13.76 15.34 -37.16
N THR A 4 14.98 15.87 -36.98
CA THR A 4 15.95 15.36 -35.99
C THR A 4 16.22 16.33 -34.83
N SER A 5 15.28 17.21 -34.49
CA SER A 5 15.45 18.20 -33.41
C SER A 5 14.50 18.06 -32.21
N SER A 6 13.59 17.09 -32.17
CA SER A 6 12.67 16.92 -31.01
C SER A 6 13.17 15.98 -29.90
N VAL A 7 14.28 15.25 -30.12
CA VAL A 7 14.76 14.22 -29.16
C VAL A 7 15.61 14.81 -28.03
N LEU A 8 16.13 16.03 -28.15
CA LEU A 8 16.97 16.66 -27.13
C LEU A 8 16.20 17.24 -25.93
N GLY A 9 14.88 17.40 -26.02
CA GLY A 9 14.02 17.83 -24.89
C GLY A 9 13.59 16.70 -23.94
N MET A 10 13.90 15.45 -24.29
CA MET A 10 13.43 14.25 -23.58
C MET A 10 14.48 13.63 -22.64
N SER A 11 15.75 14.03 -22.78
CA SER A 11 16.88 13.56 -21.96
C SER A 11 16.73 13.89 -20.46
N GLY A 12 16.26 15.10 -20.12
CA GLY A 12 16.05 15.49 -18.71
C GLY A 12 14.90 14.75 -18.03
N LYS A 13 13.82 14.46 -18.77
CA LYS A 13 12.66 13.68 -18.27
C LYS A 13 12.99 12.20 -18.11
N LEU A 14 13.86 11.65 -18.96
CA LEU A 14 14.33 10.27 -18.85
C LEU A 14 15.18 10.04 -17.59
N GLY A 15 15.97 11.04 -17.20
CA GLY A 15 16.75 11.03 -15.96
C GLY A 15 15.87 10.96 -14.71
N ASP A 16 14.87 11.84 -14.60
CA ASP A 16 13.91 11.84 -13.47
C ASP A 16 13.11 10.52 -13.41
N LEU A 17 12.64 10.02 -14.57
CA LEU A 17 11.93 8.74 -14.62
C LEU A 17 12.81 7.57 -14.14
N LYS A 18 14.07 7.51 -14.59
CA LYS A 18 15.02 6.46 -14.17
C LYS A 18 15.32 6.54 -12.68
N GLN A 19 15.43 7.74 -12.12
CA GLN A 19 15.65 7.95 -10.69
C GLN A 19 14.45 7.52 -9.84
N ARG A 20 13.22 7.85 -10.26
CA ARG A 20 11.99 7.38 -9.60
C ARG A 20 11.82 5.87 -9.67
N LEU A 21 12.17 5.27 -10.80
CA LEU A 21 12.11 3.81 -10.97
C LEU A 21 13.12 3.10 -10.05
N LEU A 22 14.35 3.61 -9.97
CA LEU A 22 15.37 3.09 -9.06
C LEU A 22 14.96 3.26 -7.59
N PHE A 23 14.34 4.39 -7.22
CA PHE A 23 13.78 4.60 -5.89
C PHE A 23 12.68 3.59 -5.55
N LEU A 24 11.73 3.37 -6.48
CA LEU A 24 10.66 2.39 -6.30
C LEU A 24 11.22 0.97 -6.13
N LEU A 25 12.17 0.57 -6.97
CA LEU A 25 12.84 -0.73 -6.87
C LEU A 25 13.55 -0.87 -5.52
N GLY A 26 14.27 0.15 -5.07
CA GLY A 26 14.91 0.17 -3.75
C GLY A 26 13.90 0.04 -2.61
N ALA A 27 12.80 0.78 -2.66
CA ALA A 27 11.72 0.71 -1.67
C ALA A 27 11.07 -0.69 -1.61
N LEU A 28 10.87 -1.34 -2.76
CA LEU A 28 10.34 -2.71 -2.82
C LEU A 28 11.31 -3.74 -2.21
N VAL A 29 12.63 -3.56 -2.38
CA VAL A 29 13.63 -4.42 -1.74
C VAL A 29 13.59 -4.27 -0.23
N VAL A 30 13.51 -3.04 0.30
CA VAL A 30 13.38 -2.78 1.74
C VAL A 30 12.10 -3.40 2.30
N TYR A 31 10.97 -3.24 1.58
CA TYR A 31 9.71 -3.89 1.95
C TYR A 31 9.84 -5.42 2.00
N ARG A 32 10.52 -6.03 1.01
CA ARG A 32 10.77 -7.47 0.99
C ARG A 32 11.63 -7.93 2.16
N ILE A 33 12.66 -7.18 2.55
CA ILE A 33 13.48 -7.51 3.73
C ILE A 33 12.63 -7.46 5.00
N GLY A 34 11.80 -6.43 5.16
CA GLY A 34 10.88 -6.31 6.29
C GLY A 34 9.86 -7.45 6.38
N ALA A 35 9.36 -7.93 5.24
CA ALA A 35 8.46 -9.08 5.16
C ALA A 35 9.14 -10.44 5.41
N HIS A 36 10.45 -10.47 5.67
CA HIS A 36 11.17 -11.68 6.12
C HIS A 36 11.47 -11.67 7.62
N ILE A 37 11.19 -10.57 8.33
CA ILE A 37 11.39 -10.46 9.78
C ILE A 37 10.10 -10.90 10.48
N PRO A 38 10.04 -12.12 11.06
CA PRO A 38 8.87 -12.58 11.80
C PRO A 38 8.71 -11.78 13.10
N VAL A 39 7.47 -11.57 13.53
CA VAL A 39 7.18 -10.98 14.84
C VAL A 39 7.62 -11.96 15.93
N PRO A 40 8.43 -11.52 16.92
CA PRO A 40 8.84 -12.40 18.01
C PRO A 40 7.63 -12.84 18.83
N GLY A 41 7.52 -14.15 19.08
CA GLY A 41 6.45 -14.73 19.92
C GLY A 41 5.39 -15.56 19.18
N ILE A 42 5.51 -15.75 17.86
CA ILE A 42 4.62 -16.62 17.08
C ILE A 42 5.39 -17.84 16.57
N ASP A 43 4.85 -19.03 16.81
CA ASP A 43 5.43 -20.30 16.34
C ASP A 43 5.01 -20.54 14.87
N PRO A 44 5.92 -20.42 13.89
CA PRO A 44 5.59 -20.60 12.48
C PRO A 44 5.18 -22.04 12.14
N VAL A 45 5.49 -23.01 13.00
CA VAL A 45 5.16 -24.43 12.77
C VAL A 45 3.67 -24.67 12.97
N GLN A 46 3.10 -24.18 14.08
CA GLN A 46 1.66 -24.27 14.36
C GLN A 46 0.84 -23.46 13.36
N LEU A 47 1.38 -22.32 12.91
CA LEU A 47 0.73 -21.47 11.93
C LEU A 47 0.68 -22.13 10.54
N ALA A 48 1.76 -22.79 10.13
CA ALA A 48 1.78 -23.58 8.90
C ALA A 48 0.78 -24.74 8.94
N GLU A 49 0.54 -25.32 10.12
CA GLU A 49 -0.45 -26.38 10.32
C GLU A 49 -1.89 -25.86 10.23
N LEU A 50 -2.18 -24.67 10.76
CA LEU A 50 -3.46 -23.95 10.59
C LEU A 50 -3.72 -23.53 9.14
N PHE A 51 -2.68 -23.10 8.42
CA PHE A 51 -2.79 -22.78 6.99
C PHE A 51 -2.99 -24.03 6.13
N LYS A 52 -2.38 -25.17 6.49
CA LYS A 52 -2.62 -26.46 5.82
C LYS A 52 -4.02 -27.00 6.10
N SER A 53 -4.55 -26.83 7.31
CA SER A 53 -5.88 -27.32 7.66
C SER A 53 -7.02 -26.48 7.08
N GLN A 54 -6.78 -25.20 6.75
CA GLN A 54 -7.73 -24.29 6.12
C GLN A 54 -7.38 -23.87 4.67
N GLN A 55 -6.60 -24.69 3.97
CA GLN A 55 -6.28 -24.49 2.55
C GLN A 55 -7.56 -24.33 1.71
N GLY A 56 -7.73 -23.19 1.06
CA GLY A 56 -8.91 -22.83 0.25
C GLY A 56 -9.92 -21.90 0.91
N GLY A 57 -9.71 -21.48 2.17
CA GLY A 57 -10.60 -20.58 2.90
C GLY A 57 -10.28 -19.09 2.72
N ILE A 58 -10.99 -18.23 3.49
CA ILE A 58 -10.78 -16.77 3.49
C ILE A 58 -9.31 -16.39 3.80
N LEU A 59 -8.59 -17.26 4.53
CA LEU A 59 -7.19 -17.10 4.90
C LEU A 59 -6.24 -17.05 3.70
N ASP A 60 -6.53 -17.77 2.62
CA ASP A 60 -5.72 -17.71 1.39
C ASP A 60 -5.89 -16.36 0.67
N MET A 61 -7.12 -15.82 0.68
CA MET A 61 -7.37 -14.48 0.16
C MET A 61 -6.60 -13.42 0.96
N PHE A 62 -6.58 -13.52 2.28
CA PHE A 62 -5.75 -12.65 3.13
C PHE A 62 -4.23 -12.84 2.88
N ASN A 63 -3.78 -14.05 2.59
CA ASN A 63 -2.37 -14.32 2.28
C ASN A 63 -1.95 -13.72 0.92
N MET A 64 -2.82 -13.73 -0.08
CA MET A 64 -2.59 -13.07 -1.37
C MET A 64 -2.47 -11.55 -1.23
N PHE A 65 -3.36 -10.94 -0.44
CA PHE A 65 -3.33 -9.49 -0.21
C PHE A 65 -2.18 -9.02 0.71
N SER A 66 -1.66 -9.91 1.57
CA SER A 66 -0.46 -9.64 2.38
C SER A 66 0.85 -10.03 1.67
N GLY A 67 0.80 -10.57 0.46
CA GLY A 67 2.01 -10.95 -0.31
C GLY A 67 2.81 -12.10 0.30
N GLY A 68 2.16 -12.99 1.07
CA GLY A 68 2.79 -14.08 1.80
C GLY A 68 3.23 -13.72 3.23
N ALA A 69 3.00 -12.48 3.67
CA ALA A 69 3.43 -11.98 4.97
C ALA A 69 2.59 -12.52 6.14
N LEU A 70 1.33 -12.92 5.88
CA LEU A 70 0.46 -13.53 6.88
C LEU A 70 0.86 -14.98 7.19
N SER A 71 1.26 -15.75 6.19
CA SER A 71 1.79 -17.13 6.37
C SER A 71 3.04 -17.17 7.26
N ARG A 72 3.75 -16.05 7.41
CA ARG A 72 4.99 -15.93 8.20
C ARG A 72 4.86 -14.96 9.39
N PHE A 73 3.68 -14.39 9.62
CA PHE A 73 3.40 -13.37 10.64
C PHE A 73 4.54 -12.36 10.81
N THR A 74 4.84 -11.62 9.74
CA THR A 74 5.93 -10.64 9.75
C THR A 74 5.49 -9.29 10.30
N ILE A 75 6.43 -8.38 10.58
CA ILE A 75 6.12 -7.02 11.08
C ILE A 75 5.14 -6.28 10.14
N PHE A 76 5.10 -6.66 8.86
CA PHE A 76 4.17 -6.18 7.85
C PHE A 76 3.11 -7.22 7.47
N ALA A 77 2.66 -8.08 8.40
CA ALA A 77 1.72 -9.18 8.13
C ALA A 77 0.43 -8.76 7.41
N LEU A 78 -0.03 -7.51 7.61
CA LEU A 78 -1.18 -6.93 6.91
C LEU A 78 -0.78 -5.90 5.83
N GLY A 79 0.50 -5.58 5.69
CA GLY A 79 1.06 -4.70 4.66
C GLY A 79 0.32 -3.36 4.57
N ILE A 80 -0.26 -3.10 3.40
CA ILE A 80 -1.03 -1.89 3.09
C ILE A 80 -2.54 -2.04 3.31
N MET A 81 -3.02 -3.24 3.68
CA MET A 81 -4.46 -3.52 3.83
C MET A 81 -5.17 -2.60 4.84
N PRO A 82 -4.61 -2.30 6.03
CA PRO A 82 -5.25 -1.38 6.97
C PRO A 82 -5.51 0.00 6.34
N TYR A 83 -4.57 0.47 5.51
CA TYR A 83 -4.72 1.75 4.80
C TYR A 83 -5.81 1.70 3.74
N ILE A 84 -5.87 0.61 2.97
CA ILE A 84 -6.91 0.43 1.95
C ILE A 84 -8.29 0.43 2.62
N SER A 85 -8.47 -0.35 3.67
CA SER A 85 -9.72 -0.40 4.43
C SER A 85 -10.11 0.96 5.01
N ALA A 86 -9.19 1.68 5.66
CA ALA A 86 -9.45 3.02 6.17
C ALA A 86 -9.82 4.01 5.06
N SER A 87 -9.21 3.89 3.87
CA SER A 87 -9.52 4.76 2.73
C SER A 87 -10.95 4.56 2.22
N ILE A 88 -11.42 3.31 2.18
CA ILE A 88 -12.80 2.97 1.80
C ILE A 88 -13.78 3.49 2.85
N ILE A 89 -13.48 3.31 4.14
CA ILE A 89 -14.30 3.85 5.23
C ILE A 89 -14.44 5.37 5.09
N MET A 90 -13.33 6.08 4.89
CA MET A 90 -13.36 7.54 4.71
C MET A 90 -14.13 7.96 3.45
N GLN A 91 -13.99 7.21 2.34
CA GLN A 91 -14.76 7.45 1.11
C GLN A 91 -16.26 7.31 1.36
N LEU A 92 -16.69 6.25 2.06
CA LEU A 92 -18.09 6.01 2.42
C LEU A 92 -18.60 7.07 3.40
N MET A 93 -17.84 7.41 4.44
CA MET A 93 -18.21 8.43 5.41
C MET A 93 -18.35 9.82 4.77
N THR A 94 -17.62 10.09 3.68
CA THR A 94 -17.75 11.35 2.95
C THR A 94 -19.08 11.47 2.20
N VAL A 95 -19.74 10.34 1.90
CA VAL A 95 -21.08 10.32 1.28
C VAL A 95 -22.18 10.39 2.34
N VAL A 96 -21.94 9.77 3.51
CA VAL A 96 -22.93 9.69 4.59
C VAL A 96 -22.95 10.95 5.47
N SER A 97 -21.81 11.60 5.68
CA SER A 97 -21.70 12.79 6.54
C SER A 97 -21.60 14.08 5.73
N PRO A 98 -22.53 15.05 5.93
CA PRO A 98 -22.50 16.33 5.24
C PRO A 98 -21.29 17.19 5.62
N GLN A 99 -20.71 16.99 6.82
CA GLN A 99 -19.51 17.70 7.25
C GLN A 99 -18.27 17.26 6.46
N LEU A 100 -18.12 15.95 6.24
CA LEU A 100 -17.02 15.42 5.43
C LEU A 100 -17.21 15.74 3.94
N GLU A 101 -18.45 15.82 3.48
CA GLU A 101 -18.76 16.27 2.12
C GLU A 101 -18.37 17.74 1.88
N GLN A 102 -18.65 18.63 2.85
CA GLN A 102 -18.18 20.02 2.82
C GLN A 102 -16.66 20.11 2.80
N LEU A 103 -15.97 19.35 3.66
CA LEU A 103 -14.51 19.22 3.64
C LEU A 103 -14.00 18.77 2.27
N LYS A 104 -14.66 17.82 1.60
CA LYS A 104 -14.28 17.42 0.24
C LYS A 104 -14.48 18.54 -0.79
N LYS A 105 -15.48 19.41 -0.59
CA LYS A 105 -15.80 20.57 -1.46
C LYS A 105 -14.84 21.75 -1.26
N GLU A 106 -14.07 21.82 -0.17
CA GLU A 106 -13.00 22.81 0.07
C GLU A 106 -11.78 22.66 -0.90
N GLY A 107 -11.81 21.69 -1.81
CA GLY A 107 -10.79 21.52 -2.85
C GLY A 107 -9.52 20.80 -2.35
N GLU A 108 -8.35 21.30 -2.74
CA GLU A 108 -7.03 20.70 -2.41
C GLU A 108 -6.80 20.57 -0.90
N ALA A 109 -7.13 21.61 -0.13
CA ALA A 109 -6.87 21.64 1.32
C ALA A 109 -7.73 20.61 2.07
N GLY A 110 -9.01 20.50 1.71
CA GLY A 110 -9.93 19.55 2.33
C GLY A 110 -9.66 18.10 1.93
N ARG A 111 -9.26 17.86 0.67
CA ARG A 111 -8.76 16.54 0.24
C ARG A 111 -7.54 16.09 1.05
N ARG A 112 -6.59 16.99 1.33
CA ARG A 112 -5.43 16.69 2.18
C ARG A 112 -5.83 16.34 3.61
N LYS A 113 -6.81 17.05 4.20
CA LYS A 113 -7.35 16.71 5.54
C LYS A 113 -7.98 15.33 5.57
N ILE A 114 -8.77 14.97 4.55
CA ILE A 114 -9.37 13.63 4.44
C ILE A 114 -8.27 12.57 4.36
N THR A 115 -7.22 12.78 3.55
CA THR A 115 -6.06 11.86 3.50
C THR A 115 -5.35 11.74 4.84
N GLN A 116 -5.23 12.83 5.61
CA GLN A 116 -4.68 12.77 6.96
C GLN A 116 -5.57 11.96 7.89
N TYR A 117 -6.90 12.12 7.85
CA TYR A 117 -7.83 11.30 8.62
C TYR A 117 -7.78 9.82 8.22
N THR A 118 -7.66 9.51 6.93
CA THR A 118 -7.41 8.14 6.47
C THR A 118 -6.13 7.58 7.08
N ARG A 119 -5.04 8.37 7.10
CA ARG A 119 -3.76 7.96 7.68
C ARG A 119 -3.88 7.73 9.18
N TYR A 120 -4.54 8.62 9.91
CA TYR A 120 -4.76 8.45 11.35
C TYR A 120 -5.68 7.28 11.69
N GLY A 121 -6.68 6.97 10.84
CA GLY A 121 -7.51 5.78 11.02
C GLY A 121 -6.80 4.47 10.67
N THR A 122 -5.59 4.53 10.12
CA THR A 122 -4.79 3.35 9.73
C THR A 122 -3.75 2.95 10.77
N VAL A 123 -3.17 3.93 11.47
CA VAL A 123 -2.07 3.76 12.45
C VAL A 123 -2.66 3.43 13.81
#